data_AF-A0A851GKU7-F1
#
_entry.id   AF-A0A851GKU7-F1
#
_cell.length_a   1.000
_cell.length_b   1.000
_cell.length_c   1.000
_cell.angle_alpha   90.00
_cell.angle_beta   90.00
_cell.angle_gamma   90.00
#
_symmetry.space_group_name_H-M   'P 1'
#
loop_
_entity.id
_entity.type
_entity.pdbx_description
1 polymer ?
#
loop_
_entity_poly.entity_id
_entity_poly.type
_entity_poly.pdbx_seq_one_letter_code
_entity_poly.pdbx_strand_id
1 'polypeptide(L)'
;MKRTCMIACAGLWIGLVFSSVAGQGPLYDSRVWHGKNGKHFRGKFLQRDGEVLQVASTAGKVYNIPITSLSESDQKWFNGMWQKQQVAESQIEGAVKAGDVEVVNASAFAGLPPLGFKKVSGKMTDRKNIPVIDQSEYYDKDWSSYGSALVPFIMWWHASGVMEVPSRRDDNERRIKNLYKDLNKTEWGDNRWSRQNAQDLQTYLKEELKAKVAFRLIQTPVKSPEHIAKYTQHGSAVIMPLTASENGRGGYSWNVPVKHCDAQGNIEFSKYGLKLEGKMTLLPPDPKAKGNGKPVSQYRIEIKNPAEHPDWFKDREYVYTVSTLSSLVVLVPYLPDVEPEDAPDGSKEK
;
A
#
# COMPACT_ATOMS: atom_id res chain seq x y z
N MET A 1 28.99 48.48 -38.79
CA MET A 1 27.61 48.59 -38.28
C MET A 1 27.12 47.20 -37.86
N LYS A 2 26.67 47.08 -36.60
CA LYS A 2 25.82 46.03 -35.97
C LYS A 2 26.18 44.56 -36.26
N ARG A 3 26.98 43.88 -35.43
CA ARG A 3 26.65 43.17 -34.16
C ARG A 3 25.32 42.40 -34.21
N THR A 4 25.38 41.06 -34.17
CA THR A 4 24.72 40.27 -33.11
C THR A 4 25.39 38.90 -32.96
N CYS A 5 25.81 38.62 -31.73
CA CYS A 5 26.47 37.42 -31.26
C CYS A 5 25.38 36.50 -30.66
N MET A 6 25.24 35.26 -31.12
CA MET A 6 24.36 34.29 -30.47
C MET A 6 25.12 33.61 -29.33
N ILE A 7 24.86 34.07 -28.11
CA ILE A 7 25.25 33.38 -26.88
C ILE A 7 24.19 32.30 -26.64
N ALA A 8 24.57 31.04 -26.82
CA ALA A 8 23.80 29.90 -26.36
C ALA A 8 24.01 29.75 -24.84
N CYS A 9 23.09 30.32 -24.04
CA CYS A 9 22.99 29.97 -22.62
C CYS A 9 22.36 28.58 -22.50
N ALA A 10 23.20 27.56 -22.35
CA ALA A 10 22.79 26.26 -21.83
C ALA A 10 22.38 26.43 -20.36
N GLY A 11 21.11 26.80 -20.14
CA GLY A 11 20.49 26.78 -18.83
C GLY A 11 20.32 25.32 -18.39
N LEU A 12 21.29 24.82 -17.63
CA LEU A 12 21.20 23.55 -16.92
C LEU A 12 20.08 23.68 -15.87
N TRP A 13 18.85 23.35 -16.26
CA TRP A 13 17.76 23.12 -15.30
C TRP A 13 18.08 21.83 -14.54
N ILE A 14 18.79 21.97 -13.42
CA ILE A 14 18.79 20.95 -12.38
C ILE A 14 17.37 20.96 -11.81
N GLY A 15 16.51 20.13 -12.39
CA GLY A 15 15.24 19.78 -11.79
C GLY A 15 15.53 19.17 -10.43
N LEU A 16 15.29 19.92 -9.36
CA LEU A 16 15.14 19.39 -8.01
C LEU A 16 14.00 18.37 -8.05
N VAL A 17 14.35 17.10 -8.23
CA VAL A 17 13.43 15.99 -8.04
C VAL A 17 13.15 15.92 -6.54
N PHE A 18 12.04 16.51 -6.12
CA PHE A 18 11.48 16.26 -4.80
C PHE A 18 11.02 14.81 -4.75
N SER A 19 11.90 13.93 -4.29
CA SER A 19 11.59 12.56 -3.91
C SER A 19 10.58 12.59 -2.76
N SER A 20 9.27 12.56 -3.05
CA SER A 20 8.27 12.47 -1.99
C SER A 20 8.35 11.08 -1.36
N VAL A 21 8.96 11.00 -0.19
CA VAL A 21 9.11 9.76 0.59
C VAL A 21 7.73 9.28 1.04
N ALA A 22 7.31 8.12 0.53
CA ALA A 22 6.15 7.40 1.01
C ALA A 22 6.41 6.86 2.43
N GLY A 23 5.54 7.23 3.38
CA GLY A 23 5.70 6.89 4.79
C GLY A 23 6.56 7.90 5.54
N GLN A 24 6.01 9.09 5.75
CA GLN A 24 6.60 10.09 6.65
C GLN A 24 6.69 9.47 8.05
N GLY A 25 7.90 9.12 8.49
CA GLY A 25 8.16 8.54 9.81
C GLY A 25 7.75 9.49 10.96
N PRO A 26 7.94 9.09 12.23
CA PRO A 26 7.40 9.83 13.40
C PRO A 26 7.93 11.26 13.52
N LEU A 27 9.02 11.55 12.81
CA LEU A 27 9.56 12.90 12.67
C LEU A 27 8.52 13.87 12.09
N TYR A 28 7.69 13.41 11.17
CA TYR A 28 6.74 14.20 10.38
C TYR A 28 5.31 14.14 10.92
N ASP A 29 5.09 13.52 12.07
CA ASP A 29 3.79 13.58 12.75
C ASP A 29 3.62 14.94 13.43
N SER A 30 2.35 15.35 13.61
CA SER A 30 2.07 16.56 14.38
C SER A 30 2.37 16.30 15.86
N ARG A 31 3.19 17.16 16.47
CA ARG A 31 3.52 17.09 17.90
C ARG A 31 3.47 18.46 18.56
N VAL A 32 3.45 18.47 19.89
CA VAL A 32 3.68 19.69 20.67
C VAL A 32 5.18 19.86 20.84
N TRP A 33 5.68 21.02 20.42
CA TRP A 33 7.06 21.44 20.56
C TRP A 33 7.16 22.44 21.70
N HIS A 34 8.14 22.26 22.57
CA HIS A 34 8.38 23.10 23.74
C HIS A 34 9.64 23.93 23.50
N GLY A 35 9.53 25.23 23.69
CA GLY A 35 10.65 26.17 23.66
C GLY A 35 11.31 26.29 25.05
N LYS A 36 12.56 26.75 25.08
CA LYS A 36 13.30 26.99 26.34
C LYS A 36 12.66 28.04 27.25
N ASN A 37 11.87 28.95 26.67
CA ASN A 37 11.13 29.98 27.40
C ASN A 37 9.78 29.50 27.95
N GLY A 38 9.51 28.19 27.93
CA GLY A 38 8.24 27.61 28.36
C GLY A 38 7.07 27.78 27.37
N LYS A 39 7.27 28.52 26.27
CA LYS A 39 6.26 28.57 25.19
C LYS A 39 6.21 27.22 24.49
N HIS A 40 5.02 26.83 24.07
CA HIS A 40 4.83 25.61 23.31
C HIS A 40 3.92 25.89 22.11
N PHE A 41 4.05 25.09 21.07
CA PHE A 41 3.17 25.16 19.91
C PHE A 41 3.00 23.77 19.31
N ARG A 42 1.82 23.51 18.73
CA ARG A 42 1.55 22.26 18.01
C ARG A 42 1.85 22.44 16.53
N GLY A 43 2.62 21.53 15.96
CA GLY A 43 2.98 21.61 14.54
C GLY A 43 3.62 20.34 13.99
N LYS A 44 3.64 20.25 12.67
CA LYS A 44 4.21 19.17 11.87
C LYS A 44 5.55 19.60 11.29
N PHE A 45 6.60 18.81 11.52
CA PHE A 45 7.90 19.04 10.89
C PHE A 45 7.80 18.88 9.37
N LEU A 46 8.42 19.80 8.64
CA LEU A 46 8.48 19.78 7.18
C LEU A 46 9.89 19.43 6.70
N GLN A 47 10.87 20.23 7.10
CA GLN A 47 12.27 20.09 6.69
C GLN A 47 13.22 20.74 7.70
N ARG A 48 14.50 20.39 7.60
CA ARG A 48 15.59 20.97 8.37
C ARG A 48 16.53 21.70 7.41
N ASP A 49 16.86 22.95 7.74
CA ASP A 49 17.88 23.74 7.08
C ASP A 49 18.95 24.11 8.10
N GLY A 50 20.08 23.39 8.06
CA GLY A 50 21.12 23.50 9.08
C GLY A 50 20.58 23.26 10.50
N GLU A 51 20.68 24.26 11.38
CA GLU A 51 20.17 24.20 12.76
C GLU A 51 18.75 24.77 12.92
N VAL A 52 18.02 24.95 11.82
CA VAL A 52 16.67 25.52 11.80
C VAL A 52 15.66 24.48 11.32
N LEU A 53 14.60 24.29 12.11
CA LEU A 53 13.46 23.46 11.75
C LEU A 53 12.40 24.29 11.07
N GLN A 54 11.86 23.80 9.96
CA GLN A 54 10.63 24.32 9.39
C GLN A 54 9.46 23.47 9.88
N VAL A 55 8.53 24.10 10.60
CA VAL A 55 7.38 23.44 11.22
C VAL A 55 6.10 24.15 10.81
N ALA A 56 5.12 23.43 10.26
CA ALA A 56 3.80 23.96 9.95
C ALA A 56 2.85 23.81 11.14
N SER A 57 2.16 24.87 11.54
CA SER A 57 1.07 24.76 12.50
C SER A 57 -0.16 24.09 11.89
N THR A 58 -1.14 23.77 12.74
CA THR A 58 -2.46 23.27 12.30
C THR A 58 -3.22 24.26 11.42
N ALA A 59 -2.91 25.56 11.50
CA ALA A 59 -3.48 26.60 10.64
C ALA A 59 -2.69 26.79 9.32
N GLY A 60 -1.71 25.94 9.02
CA GLY A 60 -0.90 26.00 7.79
C GLY A 60 0.20 27.05 7.78
N LYS A 61 0.38 27.83 8.87
CA LYS A 61 1.48 28.79 8.98
C LYS A 61 2.79 28.06 9.22
N VAL A 62 3.82 28.38 8.44
CA VAL A 62 5.17 27.81 8.58
C VAL A 62 6.02 28.67 9.51
N TYR A 63 6.70 28.01 10.44
CA TYR A 63 7.60 28.62 11.42
C TYR A 63 9.01 28.09 11.20
N ASN A 64 10.00 28.99 11.25
CA ASN A 64 11.42 28.66 11.25
C ASN A 64 11.92 28.72 12.69
N ILE A 65 12.35 27.59 13.22
CA ILE A 65 12.60 27.40 14.65
C ILE A 65 14.02 26.89 14.83
N PRO A 66 14.93 27.69 15.39
CA PRO A 66 16.26 27.21 15.76
C PRO A 66 16.14 26.02 16.71
N ILE A 67 16.85 24.92 16.44
CA ILE A 67 16.86 23.73 17.31
C ILE A 67 17.26 24.12 18.74
N THR A 68 18.21 25.04 18.88
CA THR A 68 18.69 25.57 20.16
C THR A 68 17.64 26.35 20.95
N SER A 69 16.53 26.75 20.32
CA SER A 69 15.40 27.41 20.99
C SER A 69 14.40 26.43 21.60
N LEU A 70 14.48 25.15 21.25
CA LEU A 70 13.65 24.08 21.79
C LEU A 70 14.12 23.62 23.17
N SER A 71 13.23 22.98 23.93
CA SER A 71 13.54 22.27 25.16
C SER A 71 14.61 21.20 24.94
N GLU A 72 15.39 20.88 25.96
CA GLU A 72 16.42 19.82 25.86
C GLU A 72 15.82 18.47 25.46
N SER A 73 14.62 18.16 25.94
CA SER A 73 13.88 16.94 25.57
C SER A 73 13.52 16.91 24.08
N ASP A 74 13.02 18.01 23.51
CA ASP A 74 12.68 18.07 22.09
C ASP A 74 13.91 18.09 21.20
N GLN A 75 15.00 18.75 21.62
CA GLN A 75 16.29 18.68 20.94
C GLN A 75 16.80 17.25 20.86
N LYS A 76 16.84 16.54 21.99
CA LYS A 76 17.30 15.15 22.07
C LYS A 76 16.44 14.23 21.22
N TRP A 77 15.12 14.38 21.30
CA TRP A 77 14.19 13.62 20.48
C TRP A 77 14.40 13.87 18.98
N PHE A 78 14.42 15.14 18.56
CA PHE A 78 14.55 15.50 17.15
C PHE A 78 15.88 15.00 16.58
N ASN A 79 16.99 15.23 17.28
CA ASN A 79 18.30 14.77 16.84
C ASN A 79 18.39 13.25 16.76
N GLY A 80 17.81 12.52 17.72
CA GLY A 80 17.75 11.06 17.67
C GLY A 80 16.93 10.53 16.50
N MET A 81 15.79 11.17 16.20
CA MET A 81 14.96 10.80 15.05
C MET A 81 15.64 11.14 13.72
N TRP A 82 16.24 12.32 13.64
CA TRP A 82 16.98 12.79 12.46
C TRP A 82 18.17 11.87 12.15
N GLN A 83 18.94 11.49 13.15
CA GLN A 83 20.07 10.57 12.98
C GLN A 83 19.61 9.21 12.48
N LYS A 84 18.53 8.64 13.04
CA LYS A 84 17.95 7.38 12.55
C LYS A 84 17.54 7.47 11.08
N GLN A 85 16.96 8.60 10.67
CA GLN A 85 16.59 8.84 9.28
C GLN A 85 17.83 8.99 8.37
N GLN A 86 18.86 9.72 8.79
CA GLN A 86 20.10 9.88 8.02
C GLN A 86 20.86 8.55 7.85
N VAL A 87 20.91 7.72 8.90
CA VAL A 87 21.47 6.36 8.81
C VAL A 87 20.67 5.50 7.83
N ALA A 88 19.33 5.58 7.87
CA ALA A 88 18.47 4.92 6.90
C ALA A 88 18.74 5.39 5.45
N GLU A 89 18.87 6.70 5.22
CA GLU A 89 19.10 7.31 3.90
C GLU A 89 20.50 7.01 3.34
N SER A 90 21.54 7.06 4.18
CA SER A 90 22.92 6.73 3.78
C SER A 90 23.11 5.24 3.45
N GLN A 91 22.44 4.34 4.18
CA GLN A 91 22.40 2.91 3.82
C GLN A 91 21.73 2.69 2.45
N ILE A 92 20.73 3.51 2.11
CA ILE A 92 20.10 3.50 0.80
C ILE A 92 21.07 4.02 -0.28
N GLU A 93 21.75 5.14 -0.06
CA GLU A 93 22.65 5.73 -1.05
C GLU A 93 23.92 4.89 -1.32
N GLY A 94 24.47 4.27 -0.27
CA GLY A 94 25.62 3.35 -0.39
C GLY A 94 25.29 2.13 -1.26
N ALA A 95 24.09 1.59 -1.13
CA ALA A 95 23.60 0.50 -1.99
C ALA A 95 23.38 0.93 -3.45
N VAL A 96 23.02 2.20 -3.69
CA VAL A 96 22.80 2.73 -5.06
C VAL A 96 24.11 2.98 -5.82
N LYS A 97 25.18 3.45 -5.14
CA LYS A 97 26.46 3.80 -5.79
C LYS A 97 27.33 2.58 -6.15
N ALA A 98 27.09 1.42 -5.55
CA ALA A 98 27.89 0.22 -5.78
C ALA A 98 27.63 -0.48 -7.14
N GLY A 99 26.75 0.04 -8.01
CA GLY A 99 26.40 -0.60 -9.29
C GLY A 99 25.54 -1.86 -9.15
N ASP A 100 25.42 -2.40 -7.93
CA ASP A 100 24.43 -3.37 -7.50
C ASP A 100 23.07 -2.67 -7.37
N VAL A 101 22.42 -2.33 -8.48
CA VAL A 101 21.02 -1.90 -8.47
C VAL A 101 20.12 -3.12 -8.27
N GLU A 102 20.22 -3.74 -7.09
CA GLU A 102 19.06 -4.32 -6.46
C GLU A 102 18.30 -3.16 -5.83
N VAL A 103 17.11 -2.87 -6.35
CA VAL A 103 16.09 -1.98 -5.77
C VAL A 103 16.26 -1.95 -4.26
N VAL A 104 16.79 -0.85 -3.71
CA VAL A 104 16.97 -0.74 -2.26
C VAL A 104 15.64 -1.08 -1.64
N ASN A 105 15.71 -2.16 -0.88
CA ASN A 105 14.60 -2.99 -0.55
C ASN A 105 13.64 -2.13 0.26
N ALA A 106 12.55 -1.65 -0.37
CA ALA A 106 11.40 -1.09 0.34
C ALA A 106 10.96 -2.03 1.47
N SER A 107 11.36 -3.31 1.41
CA SER A 107 11.13 -4.29 2.47
C SER A 107 11.94 -4.12 3.76
N ALA A 108 13.06 -3.37 3.79
CA ALA A 108 13.77 -3.04 5.03
C ALA A 108 12.94 -2.09 5.91
N PHE A 109 12.17 -1.19 5.28
CA PHE A 109 11.23 -0.31 5.97
C PHE A 109 9.80 -0.82 5.98
N ALA A 110 9.38 -1.68 5.04
CA ALA A 110 8.02 -2.23 4.94
C ALA A 110 7.56 -3.02 6.19
N GLY A 111 8.49 -3.35 7.09
CA GLY A 111 8.19 -4.07 8.33
C GLY A 111 7.92 -3.18 9.54
N LEU A 112 8.39 -1.94 9.58
CA LEU A 112 8.26 -1.11 10.77
C LEU A 112 6.85 -0.51 10.85
N PRO A 113 6.11 -0.74 11.95
CA PRO A 113 4.80 -0.14 12.14
C PRO A 113 4.91 1.37 12.33
N PRO A 114 3.85 2.15 12.02
CA PRO A 114 3.73 3.53 12.49
C PRO A 114 3.95 3.59 14.02
N LEU A 115 4.51 4.69 14.53
CA LEU A 115 4.77 4.83 15.96
C LEU A 115 3.45 4.77 16.75
N GLY A 116 3.43 3.99 17.82
CA GLY A 116 2.21 3.77 18.60
C GLY A 116 1.20 2.87 17.89
N PHE A 117 1.64 2.08 16.90
CA PHE A 117 0.85 1.03 16.30
C PHE A 117 1.63 -0.30 16.28
N LYS A 118 0.91 -1.42 16.31
CA LYS A 118 1.42 -2.78 16.16
C LYS A 118 0.84 -3.42 14.90
N LYS A 119 1.65 -4.22 14.21
CA LYS A 119 1.19 -4.99 13.04
C LYS A 119 0.15 -6.01 13.49
N VAL A 120 -0.97 -6.11 12.76
CA VAL A 120 -2.00 -7.10 13.06
C VAL A 120 -1.43 -8.52 12.84
N SER A 121 -1.43 -9.33 13.91
CA SER A 121 -0.95 -10.72 13.89
C SER A 121 -1.89 -11.64 14.70
N GLY A 122 -1.80 -12.96 14.51
CA GLY A 122 -2.56 -13.95 15.27
C GLY A 122 -3.89 -14.40 14.63
N LYS A 123 -4.81 -14.94 15.46
CA LYS A 123 -6.11 -15.52 15.04
C LYS A 123 -7.02 -14.57 14.25
N MET A 124 -6.89 -13.25 14.47
CA MET A 124 -7.62 -12.22 13.70
C MET A 124 -7.20 -12.15 12.22
N THR A 125 -6.18 -12.93 11.82
CA THR A 125 -5.57 -12.89 10.49
C THR A 125 -5.50 -14.26 9.82
N ASP A 126 -6.37 -15.21 10.19
CA ASP A 126 -6.53 -16.43 9.40
C ASP A 126 -7.09 -16.09 8.02
N ARG A 127 -6.20 -16.16 7.02
CA ARG A 127 -6.48 -15.80 5.63
C ARG A 127 -7.40 -16.81 4.94
N LYS A 128 -7.59 -18.00 5.51
CA LYS A 128 -8.58 -18.97 5.01
C LYS A 128 -10.00 -18.42 5.10
N ASN A 129 -10.24 -17.47 6.01
CA ASN A 129 -11.53 -16.82 6.20
C ASN A 129 -11.74 -15.58 5.32
N ILE A 130 -10.83 -15.27 4.40
CA ILE A 130 -11.08 -14.23 3.40
C ILE A 130 -12.26 -14.71 2.53
N PRO A 131 -13.39 -13.99 2.50
CA PRO A 131 -14.57 -14.41 1.76
C PRO A 131 -14.28 -14.43 0.26
N VAL A 132 -14.98 -15.31 -0.45
CA VAL A 132 -15.08 -15.23 -1.91
C VAL A 132 -16.33 -14.42 -2.21
N ILE A 133 -16.16 -13.27 -2.86
CA ILE A 133 -17.27 -12.39 -3.21
C ILE A 133 -17.26 -12.25 -4.72
N ASP A 134 -18.37 -12.59 -5.37
CA ASP A 134 -18.52 -12.30 -6.79
C ASP A 134 -18.94 -10.84 -6.96
N GLN A 135 -18.11 -10.05 -7.62
CA GLN A 135 -18.45 -8.67 -7.94
C GLN A 135 -19.74 -8.58 -8.79
N SER A 136 -19.98 -9.57 -9.67
CA SER A 136 -21.11 -9.54 -10.60
C SER A 136 -22.47 -9.58 -9.90
N GLU A 137 -22.53 -10.16 -8.69
CA GLU A 137 -23.75 -10.25 -7.88
C GLU A 137 -24.17 -8.90 -7.28
N TYR A 138 -23.21 -7.99 -7.05
CA TYR A 138 -23.46 -6.74 -6.30
C TYR A 138 -23.34 -5.49 -7.17
N TYR A 139 -22.75 -5.60 -8.37
CA TYR A 139 -22.45 -4.45 -9.22
C TYR A 139 -22.51 -4.81 -10.71
N ASP A 140 -23.43 -4.18 -11.43
CA ASP A 140 -23.73 -4.43 -12.87
C ASP A 140 -22.59 -4.13 -13.85
N LYS A 141 -21.43 -3.67 -13.37
CA LYS A 141 -20.26 -3.38 -14.22
C LYS A 141 -19.14 -4.39 -13.94
N ASP A 142 -18.78 -5.15 -14.98
CA ASP A 142 -17.68 -6.11 -15.04
C ASP A 142 -16.26 -5.49 -14.96
N TRP A 143 -16.12 -4.25 -14.48
CA TRP A 143 -14.81 -3.62 -14.41
C TRP A 143 -14.00 -4.19 -13.25
N SER A 144 -12.91 -4.89 -13.60
CA SER A 144 -11.97 -5.50 -12.67
C SER A 144 -11.00 -4.46 -12.11
N SER A 145 -11.47 -3.71 -11.13
CA SER A 145 -10.69 -2.66 -10.49
C SER A 145 -9.89 -3.16 -9.28
N TYR A 146 -8.87 -2.40 -8.86
CA TYR A 146 -8.18 -2.69 -7.59
C TYR A 146 -9.13 -2.49 -6.41
N GLY A 147 -10.02 -1.49 -6.48
CA GLY A 147 -11.06 -1.27 -5.47
C GLY A 147 -11.93 -2.51 -5.27
N SER A 148 -12.36 -3.16 -6.37
CA SER A 148 -13.19 -4.35 -6.29
C SER A 148 -12.45 -5.55 -5.68
N ALA A 149 -11.16 -5.71 -5.98
CA ALA A 149 -10.30 -6.73 -5.38
C ALA A 149 -10.03 -6.50 -3.88
N LEU A 150 -10.24 -5.28 -3.36
CA LEU A 150 -10.03 -4.95 -1.95
C LEU A 150 -11.22 -5.31 -1.05
N VAL A 151 -12.44 -5.37 -1.60
CA VAL A 151 -13.67 -5.64 -0.85
C VAL A 151 -13.60 -6.91 0.00
N PRO A 152 -13.11 -8.07 -0.50
CA PRO A 152 -12.95 -9.27 0.32
C PRO A 152 -12.08 -9.06 1.55
N PHE A 153 -11.02 -8.27 1.45
CA PHE A 153 -10.13 -7.99 2.59
C PHE A 153 -10.77 -7.06 3.61
N ILE A 154 -11.52 -6.05 3.18
CA ILE A 154 -12.24 -5.15 4.10
C ILE A 154 -13.31 -5.94 4.86
N MET A 155 -14.07 -6.81 4.18
CA MET A 155 -15.08 -7.65 4.83
C MET A 155 -14.44 -8.68 5.77
N TRP A 156 -13.27 -9.21 5.41
CA TRP A 156 -12.50 -10.07 6.30
C TRP A 156 -12.02 -9.33 7.55
N TRP A 157 -11.43 -8.13 7.40
CA TRP A 157 -11.04 -7.30 8.54
C TRP A 157 -12.23 -6.92 9.43
N HIS A 158 -13.40 -6.71 8.82
CA HIS A 158 -14.64 -6.49 9.54
C HIS A 158 -15.05 -7.70 10.39
N ALA A 159 -15.14 -8.88 9.77
CA ALA A 159 -15.50 -10.12 10.46
C ALA A 159 -14.50 -10.48 11.57
N SER A 160 -13.22 -10.14 11.38
CA SER A 160 -12.16 -10.36 12.37
C SER A 160 -12.11 -9.32 13.48
N GLY A 161 -12.94 -8.27 13.44
CA GLY A 161 -12.91 -7.18 14.43
C GLY A 161 -11.70 -6.25 14.33
N VAL A 162 -10.95 -6.30 13.23
CA VAL A 162 -9.83 -5.39 12.96
C VAL A 162 -10.34 -3.98 12.66
N MET A 163 -11.45 -3.88 11.94
CA MET A 163 -12.16 -2.62 11.70
C MET A 163 -13.67 -2.85 11.69
N GLU A 164 -14.45 -1.77 11.71
CA GLU A 164 -15.90 -1.86 11.54
C GLU A 164 -16.28 -1.29 10.17
N VAL A 165 -17.17 -1.95 9.45
CA VAL A 165 -17.76 -1.42 8.21
C VAL A 165 -19.15 -0.90 8.56
N PRO A 166 -19.35 0.42 8.61
CA PRO A 166 -20.62 0.98 9.03
C PRO A 166 -21.75 0.58 8.08
N SER A 167 -22.92 0.26 8.65
CA SER A 167 -24.15 0.10 7.89
C SER A 167 -25.34 0.57 8.71
N ARG A 168 -26.30 1.22 8.05
CA ARG A 168 -27.56 1.65 8.72
C ARG A 168 -28.43 0.48 9.21
N ARG A 169 -28.17 -0.76 8.78
CA ARG A 169 -28.86 -2.01 9.13
C ARG A 169 -27.88 -3.19 9.02
N ASP A 170 -28.04 -4.26 9.80
CA ASP A 170 -27.22 -5.49 9.74
C ASP A 170 -27.44 -6.33 8.47
N ASP A 171 -27.19 -5.71 7.31
CA ASP A 171 -27.38 -6.26 5.97
C ASP A 171 -26.01 -6.32 5.26
N ASN A 172 -25.41 -7.52 5.27
CA ASN A 172 -24.08 -7.77 4.69
C ASN A 172 -24.04 -7.52 3.17
N GLU A 173 -25.11 -7.87 2.45
CA GLU A 173 -25.20 -7.64 1.01
C GLU A 173 -25.13 -6.14 0.71
N ARG A 174 -25.88 -5.33 1.46
CA ARG A 174 -25.85 -3.88 1.33
C ARG A 174 -24.49 -3.29 1.70
N ARG A 175 -23.80 -3.83 2.72
CA ARG A 175 -22.42 -3.46 3.05
C ARG A 175 -21.50 -3.67 1.85
N ILE A 176 -21.50 -4.87 1.29
CA ILE A 176 -20.66 -5.25 0.14
C ILE A 176 -20.96 -4.36 -1.07
N LYS A 177 -22.25 -4.15 -1.39
CA LYS A 177 -22.68 -3.30 -2.50
C LYS A 177 -22.22 -1.84 -2.33
N ASN A 178 -22.33 -1.29 -1.11
CA ASN A 178 -21.85 0.05 -0.83
C ASN A 178 -20.32 0.15 -0.95
N LEU A 179 -19.57 -0.84 -0.43
CA LEU A 179 -18.12 -0.89 -0.58
C LEU A 179 -17.70 -0.90 -2.05
N TYR A 180 -18.31 -1.74 -2.89
CA TYR A 180 -18.04 -1.73 -4.34
C TYR A 180 -18.35 -0.39 -4.97
N LYS A 181 -19.50 0.21 -4.63
CA LYS A 181 -19.90 1.52 -5.16
C LYS A 181 -18.91 2.62 -4.77
N ASP A 182 -18.48 2.66 -3.52
CA ASP A 182 -17.63 3.74 -3.00
C ASP A 182 -16.18 3.58 -3.44
N LEU A 183 -15.63 2.37 -3.42
CA LEU A 183 -14.27 2.10 -3.92
C LEU A 183 -14.16 2.26 -5.45
N ASN A 184 -15.26 2.10 -6.20
CA ASN A 184 -15.28 2.43 -7.63
C ASN A 184 -15.45 3.93 -7.89
N LYS A 185 -16.07 4.71 -6.99
CA LYS A 185 -16.15 6.19 -7.12
C LYS A 185 -14.80 6.86 -6.90
N THR A 186 -13.93 6.26 -6.08
CA THR A 186 -12.56 6.74 -5.88
C THR A 186 -11.68 6.53 -7.13
N GLU A 187 -12.18 5.84 -8.16
CA GLU A 187 -11.46 5.61 -9.41
C GLU A 187 -11.91 6.59 -10.50
N TRP A 188 -11.10 7.64 -10.72
CA TRP A 188 -11.28 8.56 -11.85
C TRP A 188 -10.22 8.28 -12.92
N GLY A 189 -10.57 7.39 -13.87
CA GLY A 189 -9.92 7.27 -15.18
C GLY A 189 -8.81 6.22 -15.30
N ASP A 190 -8.90 5.44 -16.38
CA ASP A 190 -7.96 4.44 -16.91
C ASP A 190 -6.59 4.35 -16.23
N ASN A 191 -6.30 3.18 -15.66
CA ASN A 191 -4.98 2.70 -15.26
C ASN A 191 -4.19 3.54 -14.23
N ARG A 192 -4.77 4.60 -13.67
CA ARG A 192 -4.10 5.45 -12.67
C ARG A 192 -4.51 5.08 -11.24
N TRP A 193 -4.16 3.87 -10.83
CA TRP A 193 -3.85 3.57 -9.41
C TRP A 193 -2.45 4.09 -9.04
N SER A 194 -2.11 5.28 -9.54
CA SER A 194 -0.91 5.99 -9.16
C SER A 194 -1.08 6.56 -7.75
N ARG A 195 0.03 7.06 -7.19
CA ARG A 195 0.22 7.53 -5.81
C ARG A 195 -0.91 8.39 -5.21
N GLN A 196 -1.75 9.05 -6.00
CA GLN A 196 -2.91 9.83 -5.55
C GLN A 196 -3.96 8.95 -4.85
N ASN A 197 -4.19 7.72 -5.31
CA ASN A 197 -5.24 6.86 -4.77
C ASN A 197 -4.89 6.25 -3.41
N ALA A 198 -3.60 6.23 -3.04
CA ALA A 198 -3.16 5.71 -1.74
C ALA A 198 -3.68 6.58 -0.59
N GLN A 199 -3.64 7.90 -0.78
CA GLN A 199 -4.13 8.87 0.18
C GLN A 199 -5.66 8.86 0.21
N ASP A 200 -6.32 8.79 -0.95
CA ASP A 200 -7.78 8.69 -1.02
C ASP A 200 -8.31 7.41 -0.37
N LEU A 201 -7.60 6.28 -0.53
CA LEU A 201 -7.96 5.04 0.14
C LEU A 201 -7.78 5.15 1.66
N GLN A 202 -6.71 5.78 2.14
CA GLN A 202 -6.53 6.05 3.57
C GLN A 202 -7.61 6.99 4.10
N THR A 203 -7.95 8.04 3.35
CA THR A 203 -9.04 8.97 3.68
C THR A 203 -10.36 8.22 3.75
N TYR A 204 -10.71 7.41 2.75
CA TYR A 204 -11.92 6.59 2.74
C TYR A 204 -11.96 5.64 3.96
N LEU A 205 -10.87 4.90 4.21
CA LEU A 205 -10.80 3.99 5.36
C LEU A 205 -10.95 4.74 6.70
N LYS A 206 -10.34 5.91 6.83
CA LYS A 206 -10.34 6.70 8.07
C LYS A 206 -11.62 7.48 8.29
N GLU A 207 -12.15 8.14 7.26
CA GLU A 207 -13.24 9.11 7.36
C GLU A 207 -14.60 8.45 7.12
N GLU A 208 -14.71 7.65 6.07
CA GLU A 208 -15.97 6.98 5.70
C GLU A 208 -16.19 5.70 6.51
N LEU A 209 -15.17 4.85 6.57
CA LEU A 209 -15.24 3.60 7.36
C LEU A 209 -14.87 3.79 8.83
N LYS A 210 -14.46 5.01 9.24
CA LYS A 210 -14.09 5.34 10.62
C LYS A 210 -13.08 4.36 11.23
N ALA A 211 -12.19 3.81 10.40
CA ALA A 211 -11.25 2.79 10.84
C ALA A 211 -10.30 3.40 11.89
N LYS A 212 -10.20 2.74 13.05
CA LYS A 212 -9.16 3.02 14.06
C LYS A 212 -7.79 2.43 13.68
N VAL A 213 -7.69 1.89 12.47
CA VAL A 213 -6.54 1.17 11.92
C VAL A 213 -5.73 2.11 11.05
N ALA A 214 -4.42 2.13 11.23
CA ALA A 214 -3.52 2.77 10.28
C ALA A 214 -3.19 1.78 9.16
N PHE A 215 -3.16 2.27 7.92
CA PHE A 215 -2.84 1.43 6.76
C PHE A 215 -1.57 1.89 6.08
N ARG A 216 -0.73 0.94 5.68
CA ARG A 216 0.40 1.21 4.80
C ARG A 216 0.18 0.57 3.44
N LEU A 217 0.23 1.39 2.40
CA LEU A 217 0.27 0.91 1.03
C LEU A 217 1.71 0.62 0.61
N ILE A 218 1.92 -0.55 0.00
CA ILE A 218 3.17 -0.94 -0.65
C ILE A 218 2.81 -1.31 -2.08
N GLN A 219 3.47 -0.66 -3.04
CA GLN A 219 3.44 -1.06 -4.45
C GLN A 219 4.81 -1.61 -4.79
N THR A 220 4.87 -2.86 -5.23
CA THR A 220 6.16 -3.52 -5.49
C THR A 220 6.07 -4.46 -6.69
N PRO A 221 7.05 -4.49 -7.60
CA PRO A 221 7.04 -5.41 -8.73
C PRO A 221 6.94 -6.87 -8.29
N VAL A 222 6.18 -7.70 -8.99
CA VAL A 222 6.24 -9.15 -8.81
C VAL A 222 7.65 -9.60 -9.20
N LYS A 223 8.34 -10.33 -8.33
CA LYS A 223 9.71 -10.81 -8.61
C LYS A 223 9.73 -12.33 -8.74
N SER A 224 9.08 -12.99 -7.79
CA SER A 224 8.99 -14.44 -7.70
C SER A 224 7.81 -14.86 -6.82
N PRO A 225 7.46 -16.16 -6.79
CA PRO A 225 6.52 -16.70 -5.82
C PRO A 225 6.88 -16.38 -4.36
N GLU A 226 8.15 -16.50 -3.97
CA GLU A 226 8.64 -16.16 -2.62
C GLU A 226 8.36 -14.70 -2.28
N HIS A 227 8.46 -13.81 -3.27
CA HIS A 227 8.14 -12.39 -3.09
C HIS A 227 6.66 -12.17 -2.77
N ILE A 228 5.75 -12.88 -3.45
CA ILE A 228 4.30 -12.85 -3.16
C ILE A 228 4.02 -13.49 -1.79
N ALA A 229 4.68 -14.62 -1.51
CA ALA A 229 4.54 -15.37 -0.27
C ALA A 229 4.83 -14.50 0.96
N LYS A 230 5.84 -13.61 0.88
CA LYS A 230 6.17 -12.65 1.96
C LYS A 230 4.99 -11.74 2.36
N TYR A 231 4.16 -11.33 1.40
CA TYR A 231 3.05 -10.40 1.66
C TYR A 231 1.73 -11.10 1.94
N THR A 232 1.58 -12.36 1.52
CA THR A 232 0.42 -13.19 1.84
C THR A 232 0.52 -13.82 3.25
N GLN A 233 1.37 -13.25 4.10
CA GLN A 233 1.43 -13.55 5.52
C GLN A 233 0.60 -12.54 6.34
N HIS A 234 0.01 -13.01 7.44
CA HIS A 234 -0.71 -12.19 8.41
C HIS A 234 -1.91 -11.42 7.81
N GLY A 235 -2.22 -10.25 8.38
CA GLY A 235 -3.39 -9.42 8.08
C GLY A 235 -3.36 -8.61 6.78
N SER A 236 -2.35 -8.75 5.91
CA SER A 236 -2.17 -7.84 4.76
C SER A 236 -3.18 -8.12 3.64
N ALA A 237 -3.79 -7.09 3.04
CA ALA A 237 -4.47 -7.27 1.76
C ALA A 237 -3.41 -7.36 0.66
N VAL A 238 -3.50 -8.36 -0.21
CA VAL A 238 -2.57 -8.54 -1.34
C VAL A 238 -3.41 -8.62 -2.60
N ILE A 239 -3.24 -7.64 -3.47
CA ILE A 239 -3.91 -7.58 -4.78
C ILE A 239 -2.85 -7.74 -5.85
N MET A 240 -3.10 -8.66 -6.76
CA MET A 240 -2.19 -8.99 -7.85
C MET A 240 -2.85 -8.72 -9.20
N PRO A 241 -2.21 -7.96 -10.08
CA PRO A 241 -2.62 -7.83 -11.46
C PRO A 241 -2.32 -9.13 -12.23
N LEU A 242 -3.33 -9.69 -12.87
CA LEU A 242 -3.27 -10.89 -13.69
C LEU A 242 -3.78 -10.59 -15.09
N THR A 243 -3.04 -11.02 -16.11
CA THR A 243 -3.56 -11.07 -17.46
C THR A 243 -4.15 -12.45 -17.70
N ALA A 244 -5.46 -12.53 -17.95
CA ALA A 244 -6.12 -13.76 -18.36
C ALA A 244 -6.37 -13.72 -19.87
N SER A 245 -5.85 -14.69 -20.61
CA SER A 245 -6.23 -14.93 -22.00
C SER A 245 -7.21 -16.10 -22.07
N GLU A 246 -8.22 -15.97 -22.92
CA GLU A 246 -9.26 -16.97 -23.12
C GLU A 246 -9.14 -17.58 -24.51
N ASN A 247 -8.99 -18.90 -24.61
CA ASN A 247 -8.94 -19.63 -25.90
C ASN A 247 -7.90 -19.04 -26.88
N GLY A 248 -6.74 -18.63 -26.35
CA GLY A 248 -5.67 -18.00 -27.12
C GLY A 248 -5.96 -16.59 -27.66
N ARG A 249 -7.12 -16.01 -27.34
CA ARG A 249 -7.49 -14.64 -27.70
C ARG A 249 -7.08 -13.65 -26.60
N GLY A 250 -6.93 -12.39 -27.01
CA GLY A 250 -6.29 -11.29 -26.26
C GLY A 250 -6.47 -11.30 -24.74
N GLY A 251 -5.43 -10.86 -24.03
CA GLY A 251 -5.40 -10.86 -22.57
C GLY A 251 -6.20 -9.70 -21.98
N TYR A 252 -7.14 -10.00 -21.08
CA TYR A 252 -7.75 -9.03 -20.19
C TYR A 252 -6.90 -8.91 -18.92
N SER A 253 -6.65 -7.69 -18.45
CA SER A 253 -5.95 -7.47 -17.18
C SER A 253 -6.95 -7.32 -16.05
N TRP A 254 -6.76 -8.10 -15.00
CA TRP A 254 -7.63 -8.20 -13.84
C TRP A 254 -6.82 -7.92 -12.59
N ASN A 255 -7.46 -7.32 -11.59
CA ASN A 255 -6.90 -7.28 -10.24
C ASN A 255 -7.59 -8.35 -9.42
N VAL A 256 -6.83 -9.25 -8.79
CA VAL A 256 -7.38 -10.33 -7.97
C VAL A 256 -6.87 -10.26 -6.53
N PRO A 257 -7.72 -10.56 -5.53
CA PRO A 257 -7.28 -10.80 -4.17
C PRO A 257 -6.49 -12.11 -4.08
N VAL A 258 -5.25 -12.03 -3.60
CA VAL A 258 -4.42 -13.21 -3.33
C VAL A 258 -4.56 -13.62 -1.87
N LYS A 259 -5.16 -14.79 -1.66
CA LYS A 259 -5.39 -15.36 -0.33
C LYS A 259 -4.12 -16.00 0.21
N HIS A 260 -3.40 -16.75 -0.61
CA HIS A 260 -2.18 -17.44 -0.20
C HIS A 260 -1.21 -17.59 -1.37
N CYS A 261 0.08 -17.52 -1.10
CA CYS A 261 1.12 -17.98 -2.01
C CYS A 261 2.26 -18.56 -1.17
N ASP A 262 2.79 -19.72 -1.52
CA ASP A 262 3.98 -20.28 -0.90
C ASP A 262 5.25 -20.03 -1.75
N ALA A 263 6.41 -20.31 -1.16
CA ALA A 263 7.70 -20.18 -1.84
C ALA A 263 7.79 -21.07 -3.09
N GLN A 264 7.08 -22.20 -3.09
CA GLN A 264 7.06 -23.13 -4.20
C GLN A 264 6.14 -22.64 -5.33
N GLY A 265 5.38 -21.57 -5.16
CA GLY A 265 4.44 -21.05 -6.15
C GLY A 265 3.09 -21.75 -6.18
N ASN A 266 2.70 -22.49 -5.15
CA ASN A 266 1.28 -22.79 -4.97
C ASN A 266 0.56 -21.50 -4.55
N ILE A 267 -0.47 -21.13 -5.29
CA ILE A 267 -1.19 -19.86 -5.10
C ILE A 267 -2.69 -20.11 -4.98
N GLU A 268 -3.34 -19.36 -4.09
CA GLU A 268 -4.79 -19.30 -3.92
C GLU A 268 -5.24 -17.84 -4.10
N PHE A 269 -6.22 -17.63 -4.96
CA PHE A 269 -6.84 -16.34 -5.21
C PHE A 269 -8.33 -16.53 -5.50
N SER A 270 -9.08 -15.43 -5.59
CA SER A 270 -10.50 -15.52 -5.96
C SER A 270 -10.88 -14.60 -7.11
N LYS A 271 -11.75 -15.09 -7.98
CA LYS A 271 -12.30 -14.36 -9.12
C LYS A 271 -13.62 -14.97 -9.57
N TYR A 272 -14.58 -14.14 -10.01
CA TYR A 272 -15.93 -14.56 -10.45
C TYR A 272 -16.71 -15.38 -9.42
N GLY A 273 -16.59 -15.03 -8.13
CA GLY A 273 -17.19 -15.85 -7.08
C GLY A 273 -16.53 -17.22 -6.87
N LEU A 274 -15.44 -17.52 -7.58
CA LEU A 274 -14.71 -18.78 -7.44
C LEU A 274 -13.48 -18.59 -6.56
N LYS A 275 -13.21 -19.61 -5.74
CA LYS A 275 -11.88 -19.85 -5.17
C LYS A 275 -11.07 -20.63 -6.21
N LEU A 276 -9.94 -20.06 -6.61
CA LEU A 276 -9.03 -20.66 -7.59
C LEU A 276 -7.71 -21.00 -6.89
N GLU A 277 -7.27 -22.23 -7.09
CA GLU A 277 -5.97 -22.70 -6.65
C GLU A 277 -5.12 -23.03 -7.87
N GLY A 278 -3.82 -22.73 -7.81
CA GLY A 278 -2.95 -22.95 -8.96
C GLY A 278 -1.49 -23.12 -8.61
N LYS A 279 -0.68 -23.36 -9.64
CA LYS A 279 0.77 -23.42 -9.57
C LYS A 279 1.39 -22.38 -10.50
N MET A 280 2.25 -21.55 -9.94
CA MET A 280 3.04 -20.58 -10.69
C MET A 280 4.24 -21.27 -11.35
N THR A 281 4.36 -21.17 -12.66
CA THR A 281 5.50 -21.67 -13.45
C THR A 281 6.14 -20.51 -14.21
N LEU A 282 7.46 -20.38 -14.10
CA LEU A 282 8.19 -19.35 -14.84
C LEU A 282 8.14 -19.68 -16.34
N LEU A 283 7.65 -18.73 -17.13
CA LEU A 283 7.66 -18.84 -18.58
C LEU A 283 9.05 -18.49 -19.12
N PRO A 284 9.46 -19.09 -20.26
CA PRO A 284 10.62 -18.63 -21.00
C PRO A 284 10.53 -17.12 -21.27
N PRO A 285 11.66 -16.39 -21.26
CA PRO A 285 11.65 -14.96 -21.56
C PRO A 285 10.99 -14.68 -22.91
N ASP A 286 9.91 -13.90 -22.93
CA ASP A 286 9.31 -13.44 -24.18
C ASP A 286 10.15 -12.26 -24.72
N PRO A 287 10.80 -12.41 -25.90
CA PRO A 287 11.62 -11.36 -26.48
C PRO A 287 10.83 -10.09 -26.83
N LYS A 288 9.49 -10.19 -26.92
CA LYS A 288 8.59 -9.05 -27.14
C LYS A 288 8.16 -8.38 -25.84
N ALA A 289 8.18 -9.08 -24.71
CA ALA A 289 7.89 -8.52 -23.40
C ALA A 289 9.10 -7.76 -22.85
N LYS A 290 9.22 -6.48 -23.22
CA LYS A 290 10.32 -5.62 -22.79
C LYS A 290 9.87 -4.59 -21.76
N GLY A 291 10.61 -4.50 -20.65
CA GLY A 291 10.53 -3.45 -19.66
C GLY A 291 11.82 -2.66 -19.63
N ASN A 292 11.78 -1.37 -19.96
CA ASN A 292 12.98 -0.53 -20.11
C ASN A 292 14.07 -1.18 -20.99
N GLY A 293 13.64 -1.89 -22.04
CA GLY A 293 14.54 -2.58 -22.97
C GLY A 293 15.07 -3.94 -22.49
N LYS A 294 14.78 -4.38 -21.27
CA LYS A 294 15.18 -5.70 -20.74
C LYS A 294 14.02 -6.72 -20.84
N PRO A 295 14.31 -8.01 -21.10
CA PRO A 295 13.31 -9.06 -21.03
C PRO A 295 12.65 -9.10 -19.65
N VAL A 296 11.34 -9.26 -19.64
CA VAL A 296 10.54 -9.32 -18.42
C VAL A 296 10.20 -10.78 -18.14
N SER A 297 10.45 -11.24 -16.92
CA SER A 297 10.01 -12.58 -16.52
C SER A 297 8.49 -12.59 -16.38
N GLN A 298 7.87 -13.70 -16.79
CA GLN A 298 6.44 -13.90 -16.67
C GLN A 298 6.19 -15.23 -15.99
N TYR A 299 5.17 -15.31 -15.16
CA TYR A 299 4.73 -16.55 -14.56
C TYR A 299 3.36 -16.91 -15.09
N ARG A 300 3.19 -18.14 -15.56
CA ARG A 300 1.89 -18.74 -15.83
C ARG A 300 1.33 -19.32 -14.54
N ILE A 301 0.03 -19.21 -14.33
CA ILE A 301 -0.66 -19.91 -13.24
C ILE A 301 -1.51 -21.03 -13.86
N GLU A 302 -1.13 -22.25 -13.57
CA GLU A 302 -1.88 -23.45 -13.94
C GLU A 302 -2.89 -23.75 -12.84
N ILE A 303 -4.19 -23.67 -13.17
CA ILE A 303 -5.28 -23.92 -12.22
C ILE A 303 -5.34 -25.41 -11.88
N LYS A 304 -5.44 -25.73 -10.59
CA LYS A 304 -5.63 -27.09 -10.08
C LYS A 304 -7.09 -27.51 -10.23
N ASN A 305 -7.31 -28.78 -10.51
CA ASN A 305 -8.63 -29.40 -10.62
C ASN A 305 -9.65 -28.59 -11.45
N PRO A 306 -9.33 -28.17 -12.69
CA PRO A 306 -10.24 -27.36 -13.50
C PRO A 306 -11.62 -28.03 -13.72
N ALA A 307 -11.67 -29.37 -13.66
CA ALA A 307 -12.89 -30.15 -13.75
C ALA A 307 -13.88 -29.94 -12.59
N GLU A 308 -13.47 -29.37 -11.46
CA GLU A 308 -14.33 -29.08 -10.30
C GLU A 308 -15.01 -27.70 -10.40
N HIS A 309 -14.66 -26.89 -11.40
CA HIS A 309 -15.24 -25.56 -11.61
C HIS A 309 -16.54 -25.61 -12.44
N PRO A 310 -17.35 -24.53 -12.46
CA PRO A 310 -18.54 -24.46 -13.31
C PRO A 310 -18.21 -24.64 -14.80
N ASP A 311 -19.17 -25.15 -15.59
CA ASP A 311 -18.92 -25.49 -16.99
C ASP A 311 -18.49 -24.27 -17.84
N TRP A 312 -19.06 -23.10 -17.59
CA TRP A 312 -18.63 -21.86 -18.25
C TRP A 312 -17.16 -21.52 -18.02
N PHE A 313 -16.56 -21.98 -16.92
CA PHE A 313 -15.14 -21.81 -16.64
C PHE A 313 -14.31 -22.87 -17.36
N LYS A 314 -14.79 -24.13 -17.40
CA LYS A 314 -14.12 -25.23 -18.11
C LYS A 314 -14.04 -25.01 -19.62
N ASP A 315 -15.13 -24.48 -20.19
CA ASP A 315 -15.26 -24.21 -21.62
C ASP A 315 -14.35 -23.06 -22.09
N ARG A 316 -13.81 -22.30 -21.14
CA ARG A 316 -12.90 -21.18 -21.36
C ARG A 316 -11.52 -21.60 -20.92
N GLU A 317 -10.63 -21.87 -21.88
CA GLU A 317 -9.22 -22.16 -21.57
C GLU A 317 -8.54 -20.89 -21.05
N TYR A 318 -8.71 -20.62 -19.75
CA TYR A 318 -8.12 -19.48 -19.09
C TYR A 318 -6.65 -19.73 -18.81
N VAL A 319 -5.79 -18.96 -19.46
CA VAL A 319 -4.37 -18.89 -19.12
C VAL A 319 -4.12 -17.60 -18.36
N TYR A 320 -3.79 -17.74 -17.09
CA TYR A 320 -3.44 -16.62 -16.22
C TYR A 320 -1.95 -16.39 -16.26
N THR A 321 -1.55 -15.14 -16.47
CA THR A 321 -0.15 -14.71 -16.48
C THR A 321 0.06 -13.50 -15.59
N VAL A 322 1.19 -13.48 -14.89
CA VAL A 322 1.66 -12.31 -14.14
C VAL A 322 3.05 -11.93 -14.61
N SER A 323 3.23 -10.66 -14.94
CA SER A 323 4.48 -10.09 -15.42
C SER A 323 5.29 -9.53 -14.26
N THR A 324 6.62 -9.59 -14.31
CA THR A 324 7.45 -8.92 -13.29
C THR A 324 7.45 -7.40 -13.38
N LEU A 325 6.86 -6.81 -14.44
CA LEU A 325 6.52 -5.39 -14.48
C LEU A 325 5.23 -5.07 -13.71
N SER A 326 4.35 -6.06 -13.51
CA SER A 326 3.14 -5.87 -12.71
C SER A 326 3.53 -5.59 -11.27
N SER A 327 2.89 -4.60 -10.67
CA SER A 327 3.09 -4.30 -9.25
C SER A 327 2.04 -5.03 -8.42
N LEU A 328 2.50 -5.80 -7.43
CA LEU A 328 1.67 -6.16 -6.30
C LEU A 328 1.25 -4.89 -5.58
N VAL A 329 -0.03 -4.82 -5.23
CA VAL A 329 -0.58 -3.80 -4.35
C VAL A 329 -0.84 -4.48 -3.01
N VAL A 330 -0.11 -4.05 -1.98
CA VAL A 330 -0.21 -4.62 -0.65
C VAL A 330 -0.66 -3.54 0.33
N LEU A 331 -1.74 -3.79 1.05
CA LEU A 331 -2.22 -2.92 2.13
C LEU A 331 -2.03 -3.62 3.47
N VAL A 332 -1.16 -3.07 4.31
CA VAL A 332 -0.84 -3.64 5.62
C VAL A 332 -1.59 -2.87 6.70
N PRO A 333 -2.51 -3.50 7.45
CA PRO A 333 -3.17 -2.88 8.59
C PRO A 333 -2.27 -2.89 9.83
N TYR A 334 -2.39 -1.83 10.62
CA TYR A 334 -1.74 -1.67 11.92
C TYR A 334 -2.77 -1.15 12.93
N LEU A 335 -2.83 -1.79 14.11
CA LEU A 335 -3.70 -1.39 15.21
C LEU A 335 -2.94 -0.49 16.19
N PRO A 336 -3.59 0.46 16.88
CA PRO A 336 -2.94 1.24 17.93
C PRO A 336 -2.28 0.34 18.97
N ASP A 337 -1.13 0.77 19.49
CA ASP A 337 -0.34 0.10 20.53
C ASP A 337 -0.89 0.35 21.94
N VAL A 338 -2.07 0.97 22.03
CA VAL A 338 -2.73 1.21 23.29
C VAL A 338 -3.45 -0.09 23.64
N GLU A 339 -2.97 -0.80 24.67
CA GLU A 339 -3.82 -1.75 25.36
C GLU A 339 -5.10 -1.01 25.73
N PRO A 340 -6.31 -1.58 25.50
CA PRO A 340 -7.50 -0.96 26.03
C PRO A 340 -7.28 -0.85 27.54
N GLU A 341 -6.92 0.33 28.02
CA GLU A 341 -7.02 0.66 29.43
C GLU A 341 -8.42 0.22 29.80
N ASP A 342 -8.50 -0.64 30.82
CA ASP A 342 -9.72 -0.89 31.56
C ASP A 342 -10.36 0.47 31.81
N ALA A 343 -11.31 0.85 30.94
CA ALA A 343 -12.07 2.06 31.12
C ALA A 343 -12.66 1.88 32.52
N PRO A 344 -12.30 2.74 33.50
CA PRO A 344 -12.77 2.56 34.86
C PRO A 344 -14.28 2.42 34.76
N ASP A 345 -14.76 1.28 35.22
CA ASP A 345 -16.17 0.95 35.22
C ASP A 345 -16.88 2.05 36.00
N GLY A 346 -17.45 3.02 35.27
CA GLY A 346 -18.20 4.14 35.80
C GLY A 346 -19.50 3.70 36.49
N SER A 347 -19.72 2.40 36.68
CA SER A 347 -20.85 1.82 37.39
C SER A 347 -20.57 1.53 38.87
N LYS A 348 -19.81 2.37 39.59
CA LYS A 348 -19.89 2.42 41.06
C LYS A 348 -19.84 3.85 41.62
N GLU A 349 -20.82 4.66 41.24
CA GLU A 349 -21.40 5.65 42.15
C GLU A 349 -22.92 5.49 42.16
N LYS A 350 -23.40 4.61 43.05
CA LYS A 350 -24.53 4.86 43.96
C LYS A 350 -24.64 3.76 44.99
#